data_AF-A0A2L1GR39-F1
#
_entry.id   AF-A0A2L1GR39-F1
#
_cell.length_a   1.000
_cell.length_b   1.000
_cell.length_c   1.000
_cell.angle_alpha   90.00
_cell.angle_beta   90.00
_cell.angle_gamma   90.00
#
_symmetry.space_group_name_H-M   'P 1'
#
loop_
_entity.id
_entity.type
_entity.pdbx_description
1 polymer ?
#
loop_
_entity_poly.entity_id
_entity_poly.type
_entity_poly.pdbx_seq_one_letter_code
_entity_poly.pdbx_strand_id
1 'polypeptide(L)' 'MRLGRLKTVRRNGHVVAGYGYDSQNWRVRKSVGTKTTYYLYDLENRLIAALFPDQGRPRLAIFSPPGQSARPVP' A
#
# COMPACT_ATOMS: atom_id res chain seq x y z
N MET A 1 -10.80 19.62 6.65
CA MET A 1 -9.42 20.00 6.25
C MET A 1 -8.90 18.98 5.25
N ARG A 2 -8.50 19.40 4.04
CA ARG A 2 -8.04 18.50 2.97
C ARG A 2 -6.52 18.30 3.12
N LEU A 3 -6.10 17.25 3.82
CA LEU A 3 -4.68 16.91 3.98
C LEU A 3 -4.06 16.65 2.59
N GLY A 4 -3.09 17.49 2.21
CA GLY A 4 -2.42 17.55 0.90
C GLY A 4 -1.56 16.33 0.56
N ARG A 5 -2.12 15.13 0.64
CA ARG A 5 -1.47 13.89 0.24
C ARG A 5 -1.44 13.80 -1.28
N LEU A 6 -0.26 13.43 -1.79
CA LEU A 6 -0.01 13.24 -3.21
C LEU A 6 -0.89 12.13 -3.78
N LYS A 7 -1.68 12.42 -4.82
CA LYS A 7 -2.53 11.42 -5.50
C LYS A 7 -1.87 10.81 -6.73
N THR A 8 -1.09 11.60 -7.45
CA THR A 8 -0.46 11.17 -8.72
C THR A 8 0.91 11.79 -8.87
N VAL A 9 1.87 11.03 -9.39
CA VAL A 9 3.15 11.54 -9.88
C VAL A 9 3.10 11.51 -11.40
N ARG A 10 3.51 12.62 -12.04
CA ARG A 10 3.64 12.70 -13.50
C ARG A 10 5.09 12.91 -13.89
N ARG A 11 5.52 12.28 -14.97
CA ARG A 11 6.80 12.53 -15.65
C ARG A 11 6.52 12.68 -17.13
N ASN A 12 6.98 13.78 -17.73
CA ASN A 12 6.75 14.12 -19.15
C ASN A 12 5.27 14.03 -19.55
N GLY A 13 4.37 14.51 -18.68
CA GLY A 13 2.93 14.45 -18.94
C GLY A 13 2.28 13.08 -18.72
N HIS A 14 3.00 12.00 -18.45
CA HIS A 14 2.45 10.68 -18.16
C HIS A 14 2.36 10.39 -16.67
N VAL A 15 1.28 9.75 -16.20
CA VAL A 15 1.17 9.30 -14.81
C VAL A 15 2.09 8.09 -14.61
N VAL A 16 3.08 8.23 -13.74
CA VAL A 16 4.05 7.17 -13.41
C VAL A 16 3.78 6.52 -12.07
N ALA A 17 3.03 7.18 -11.20
CA ALA A 17 2.53 6.60 -9.96
C ALA A 17 1.19 7.19 -9.54
N GLY A 18 0.38 6.37 -8.86
CA GLY A 18 -0.89 6.77 -8.25
C GLY A 18 -0.98 6.31 -6.80
N TYR A 19 -1.69 7.06 -5.97
CA TYR A 19 -1.88 6.77 -4.55
C TYR A 19 -3.36 6.95 -4.17
N GLY A 20 -3.92 5.92 -3.53
CA GLY A 20 -5.29 5.91 -3.01
C GLY A 20 -5.29 5.98 -1.49
N TYR A 21 -6.24 6.73 -0.95
CA TYR A 21 -6.40 6.95 0.48
C TYR A 21 -7.83 6.62 0.92
N ASP A 22 -7.99 6.13 2.15
CA ASP A 22 -9.30 5.91 2.78
C ASP A 22 -9.86 7.20 3.43
N SER A 23 -10.98 7.09 4.14
CA SER A 23 -11.62 8.22 4.83
C SER A 23 -10.85 8.72 6.05
N GLN A 24 -9.95 7.90 6.62
CA GLN A 24 -8.97 8.29 7.65
C GLN A 24 -7.70 8.91 7.04
N ASN A 25 -7.66 9.03 5.71
CA ASN A 25 -6.54 9.57 4.94
C ASN A 25 -5.25 8.71 5.06
N TRP A 26 -5.39 7.41 5.30
CA TRP A 26 -4.31 6.42 5.24
C TRP A 26 -4.16 5.88 3.83
N ARG A 27 -2.92 5.60 3.40
CA ARG A 27 -2.65 5.16 2.03
C ARG A 27 -2.95 3.68 1.88
N VAL A 28 -4.11 3.35 1.35
CA VAL A 28 -4.54 1.95 1.14
C VAL A 28 -4.13 1.38 -0.22
N ARG A 29 -3.72 2.23 -1.18
CA ARG A 29 -3.25 1.78 -2.50
C ARG A 29 -2.07 2.59 -3.03
N LYS A 30 -1.16 1.92 -3.73
CA LYS A 30 -0.10 2.52 -4.54
C LYS A 30 -0.03 1.79 -5.88
N SER A 31 0.05 2.54 -6.98
CA SER A 31 0.34 1.99 -8.31
C SER A 31 1.61 2.64 -8.87
N VAL A 32 2.50 1.86 -9.48
CA VAL A 32 3.70 2.34 -10.18
C VAL A 32 3.85 1.52 -11.46
N GLY A 33 3.75 2.19 -12.62
CA GLY A 33 3.61 1.49 -13.90
C GLY A 33 2.39 0.56 -13.87
N THR A 34 2.60 -0.73 -14.19
CA THR A 34 1.56 -1.78 -14.18
C THR A 34 1.40 -2.49 -12.83
N LYS A 35 2.21 -2.15 -11.83
CA LYS A 35 2.21 -2.81 -10.52
C LYS A 35 1.33 -2.05 -9.55
N THR A 36 0.50 -2.76 -8.79
CA THR A 36 -0.30 -2.21 -7.70
C THR A 36 0.09 -2.86 -6.37
N THR A 37 0.02 -2.12 -5.29
CA THR A 37 0.17 -2.63 -3.92
C THR A 37 -1.00 -2.11 -3.08
N TYR A 38 -1.65 -3.01 -2.35
CA TYR A 38 -2.67 -2.67 -1.35
C TYR A 38 -2.08 -2.80 0.05
N TYR A 39 -2.48 -1.91 0.95
CA TYR A 39 -1.98 -1.85 2.31
C TYR A 39 -3.12 -2.03 3.30
N LEU A 40 -2.89 -2.83 4.34
CA LEU A 40 -3.80 -3.01 5.47
C LEU A 40 -3.12 -2.50 6.73
N TYR A 41 -3.85 -1.68 7.47
CA TYR A 41 -3.43 -1.10 8.74
C TYR A 41 -4.31 -1.64 9.86
N ASP A 42 -3.74 -1.73 11.06
CA ASP A 42 -4.55 -1.94 12.28
C ASP A 42 -5.15 -0.62 12.79
N LEU A 43 -5.90 -0.70 13.89
CA LEU A 43 -6.56 0.45 14.51
C LEU A 43 -5.57 1.49 15.08
N GLU A 44 -4.30 1.11 15.26
CA GLU A 44 -3.22 1.98 15.73
C GLU A 44 -2.40 2.56 14.56
N ASN A 45 -2.92 2.46 13.33
CA ASN A 45 -2.27 2.93 12.09
C ASN A 45 -0.91 2.25 11.80
N ARG A 46 -0.71 1.02 12.27
CA ARG A 46 0.47 0.22 11.94
C ARG A 46 0.18 -0.63 10.71
N LEU A 47 1.13 -0.69 9.78
CA LEU A 47 1.02 -1.54 8.59
C LEU A 47 1.14 -3.01 9.02
N ILE A 48 0.10 -3.80 8.78
CA ILE A 48 0.06 -5.23 9.15
C ILE A 48 0.06 -6.16 7.94
N ALA A 49 -0.28 -5.67 6.75
CA ALA A 49 -0.11 -6.45 5.52
C ALA A 49 0.07 -5.58 4.26
N ALA A 50 0.75 -6.14 3.27
CA ALA A 50 0.80 -5.63 1.91
C ALA A 50 0.47 -6.74 0.91
N LEU A 51 -0.49 -6.47 0.02
CA LEU A 51 -0.91 -7.36 -1.05
C LEU A 51 -0.37 -6.86 -2.39
N PHE A 52 0.31 -7.75 -3.11
CA PHE A 52 0.89 -7.54 -4.43
C PHE A 52 0.16 -8.48 -5.41
N PRO A 53 -0.85 -8.01 -6.16
CA PRO A 53 -1.68 -8.84 -7.04
C PRO A 53 -1.01 -9.15 -8.38
N ASP A 54 0.33 -9.32 -8.42
CA ASP A 54 1.11 -9.44 -9.65
C ASP A 54 0.52 -10.47 -10.64
N GLN A 55 0.77 -10.25 -11.94
CA GLN A 55 0.19 -10.88 -13.14
C GLN A 55 0.31 -12.42 -13.22
N GLY A 56 -0.31 -13.14 -12.29
CA GLY A 56 -0.42 -14.59 -12.31
C GLY A 56 -0.52 -15.23 -10.93
N ARG A 57 0.03 -14.60 -9.88
CA ARG A 57 -0.06 -15.09 -8.49
C ARG A 57 -0.01 -13.94 -7.48
N PRO A 58 -1.08 -13.68 -6.73
CA PRO A 58 -1.06 -12.72 -5.64
C PRO A 58 -0.02 -13.12 -4.58
N ARG A 59 0.77 -12.16 -4.11
CA ARG A 59 1.68 -12.31 -2.96
C ARG A 59 1.17 -11.48 -1.80
N LEU A 60 1.13 -12.07 -0.61
CA LEU A 60 0.78 -11.39 0.64
C LEU A 60 2.02 -11.34 1.54
N ALA A 61 2.42 -10.14 1.95
CA ALA A 61 3.39 -9.95 3.03
C ALA A 61 2.64 -9.57 4.29
N ILE A 62 2.77 -10.35 5.36
CA ILE A 62 2.19 -10.06 6.68
C ILE A 62 3.31 -9.52 7.57
N PHE A 63 3.06 -8.39 8.21
CA PHE A 63 3.98 -7.74 9.13
C PHE A 63 3.47 -7.95 10.55
N SER A 64 4.31 -8.50 11.40
CA SER A 64 4.02 -8.49 12.83
C SER A 64 4.14 -7.07 13.37
N PRO A 65 3.32 -6.68 14.36
CA PRO A 65 3.52 -5.44 15.10
C PRO A 65 4.96 -5.36 15.66
N PRO A 66 5.48 -4.16 15.94
CA PRO A 66 6.74 -4.03 16.68
C PRO A 66 6.64 -4.87 17.97
N GLY A 67 7.52 -5.86 18.13
CA GLY A 67 7.58 -6.72 19.31
C GLY A 67 7.11 -8.17 19.13
N GLN A 68 6.70 -8.61 17.94
CA GLN A 68 6.45 -10.05 17.69
C GLN A 68 7.15 -10.52 16.42
N SER A 69 7.82 -11.67 16.48
CA SER A 69 8.53 -12.29 15.36
C SER A 69 7.55 -12.62 14.24
N ALA A 70 7.77 -12.14 13.01
CA ALA A 70 7.02 -12.62 11.86
C ALA A 70 7.48 -14.04 11.53
N ARG A 71 6.61 -15.04 11.77
CA ARG A 71 6.80 -16.36 11.15
C ARG A 71 6.43 -16.22 9.66
N PRO A 72 7.30 -16.64 8.73
CA PRO A 72 6.89 -16.81 7.34
C PRO A 72 5.74 -17.81 7.28
N VAL A 73 4.66 -17.48 6.57
CA VAL A 73 3.66 -18.48 6.16
C VAL A 73 4.27 -19.22 4.96
N PRO A 74 4.41 -20.56 5.01
CA PRO A 74 4.94 -21.34 3.89
C PRO A 74 4.01 -21.31 2.66
#